data_AF-A0A7J8JCH2-F1
#
_entry.id   AF-A0A7J8JCH2-F1
#
_cell.length_a   1.000
_cell.length_b   1.000
_cell.length_c   1.000
_cell.angle_alpha   90.00
_cell.angle_beta   90.00
_cell.angle_gamma   90.00
#
_symmetry.space_group_name_H-M   'P 1'
#
loop_
_entity.id
_entity.type
_entity.pdbx_description
1 polymer ?
#
loop_
_entity_poly.entity_id
_entity_poly.type
_entity_poly.pdbx_seq_one_letter_code
_entity_poly.pdbx_strand_id
1 'polypeptide(L)'
;MALPASLVALCCLVLLALPAQSCGPGRGPVGRRRYVRKQLVPLLYKQFVPSVPERTLGASGPAEGRVARGSERFRDLVPNYNPDIIFKDEENSGADRLMTERCKERVNALAIAVMNMWPGVRLRVTEGWDEDAVLESHQWAHRAFAPLRLLHALGALLPGGAVQPTGMHWYSRFLYRLAEELLG
;
A
#
# COMPACT_ATOMS: atom_id res chain seq x y z
N MET A 1 -5.77 -19.90 90.34
CA MET A 1 -6.75 -19.23 89.45
C MET A 1 -6.69 -19.93 88.09
N ALA A 2 -7.28 -21.13 87.99
CA ALA A 2 -7.31 -21.88 86.73
C ALA A 2 -8.46 -21.31 85.88
N LEU A 3 -8.15 -20.80 84.69
CA LEU A 3 -9.19 -20.41 83.74
C LEU A 3 -10.04 -21.66 83.45
N PRO A 4 -11.38 -21.57 83.52
CA PRO A 4 -12.23 -22.75 83.34
C PRO A 4 -12.02 -23.30 81.93
N ALA A 5 -11.82 -24.61 81.81
CA ALA A 5 -11.50 -25.29 80.55
C ALA A 5 -12.49 -24.97 79.42
N SER A 6 -13.72 -24.60 79.77
CA SER A 6 -14.76 -24.12 78.85
C SER A 6 -14.41 -22.81 78.13
N LEU A 7 -13.74 -21.87 78.81
CA LEU A 7 -13.29 -20.61 78.21
C LEU A 7 -12.16 -20.82 77.19
N VAL A 8 -11.28 -21.79 77.46
CA VAL A 8 -10.20 -22.17 76.54
C VAL A 8 -10.77 -22.84 75.29
N ALA A 9 -11.72 -23.77 75.46
CA ALA A 9 -12.38 -24.43 74.35
C ALA A 9 -13.16 -23.45 73.46
N LEU A 10 -13.87 -22.49 74.06
CA LEU A 10 -14.60 -21.45 73.34
C LEU A 10 -13.64 -20.54 72.55
N CYS A 11 -12.49 -20.18 73.14
CA CYS A 11 -11.48 -19.35 72.48
C CYS A 11 -10.83 -20.06 71.29
N CYS A 12 -10.53 -21.37 71.41
CA CYS A 12 -10.03 -22.18 70.32
C CYS A 12 -11.04 -22.31 69.17
N LEU A 13 -12.33 -22.44 69.49
CA LEU A 13 -13.40 -22.58 68.50
C LEU A 13 -13.64 -21.26 67.74
N VAL A 14 -13.51 -20.11 68.41
CA VAL A 14 -13.53 -18.78 67.80
C VAL A 14 -12.31 -18.55 66.90
N LEU A 15 -11.13 -19.03 67.28
CA LEU A 15 -9.92 -18.93 66.47
C LEU A 15 -9.99 -19.77 65.18
N LEU A 16 -10.71 -20.90 65.20
CA LEU A 16 -10.91 -21.76 64.03
C LEU A 16 -12.02 -21.27 63.08
N ALA A 17 -12.94 -20.42 63.56
CA ALA A 17 -14.05 -19.88 62.77
C ALA A 17 -13.73 -18.56 62.07
N LEU A 18 -12.55 -17.98 62.30
CA LEU A 18 -12.08 -16.78 61.61
C LEU A 18 -11.70 -17.13 60.15
N PRO A 19 -12.26 -16.45 59.13
CA PRO A 19 -11.85 -16.67 57.75
C PRO A 19 -10.40 -16.18 57.59
N ALA A 20 -9.47 -17.12 57.47
CA ALA A 20 -8.09 -16.82 57.13
C ALA A 20 -8.04 -16.24 55.71
N GLN A 21 -7.85 -14.93 55.60
CA GLN A 21 -7.52 -14.26 54.33
C GLN A 21 -6.09 -14.69 53.94
N SER A 22 -5.94 -15.86 53.34
CA SER A 22 -4.67 -16.24 52.73
C SER A 22 -4.48 -15.41 51.47
N CYS A 23 -3.46 -14.56 51.44
CA CYS A 23 -3.02 -13.95 50.19
C CYS A 23 -2.62 -15.06 49.21
N GLY A 24 -3.28 -15.14 48.05
CA GLY A 24 -2.86 -16.02 46.97
C GLY A 24 -1.40 -15.77 46.56
N PRO A 25 -0.74 -16.73 45.90
CA PRO A 25 0.67 -16.60 45.51
C PRO A 25 0.90 -15.22 44.88
N GLY A 26 1.77 -14.43 45.52
CA GLY A 26 2.03 -13.04 45.15
C GLY A 26 2.39 -12.93 43.67
N ARG A 27 2.08 -11.79 43.05
CA ARG A 27 2.44 -11.52 41.65
C ARG A 27 3.93 -11.83 41.48
N GLY A 28 4.23 -12.88 40.71
CA GLY A 28 5.59 -13.28 40.39
C GLY A 28 6.38 -12.10 39.79
N PRO A 29 7.72 -12.20 39.70
CA PRO A 29 8.54 -11.15 39.10
C PRO A 29 7.90 -10.73 37.79
N VAL A 30 7.74 -9.41 37.57
CA VAL A 30 7.10 -8.87 36.37
C VAL A 30 7.76 -9.53 35.18
N GLY A 31 7.10 -10.54 34.62
CA GLY A 31 7.58 -11.20 33.43
C GLY A 31 7.69 -10.09 32.40
N ARG A 32 8.90 -9.78 31.96
CA ARG A 32 9.11 -8.89 30.82
C ARG A 32 8.39 -9.57 29.67
N ARG A 33 7.14 -9.18 29.46
CA ARG A 33 6.35 -9.55 28.30
C ARG A 33 7.26 -9.23 27.14
N ARG A 34 7.62 -10.23 26.32
CA ARG A 34 8.42 -10.01 25.10
C ARG A 34 7.54 -9.25 24.12
N TYR A 35 7.22 -8.00 24.42
CA TYR A 35 6.66 -7.06 23.49
C TYR A 35 7.82 -6.51 22.66
N VAL A 36 8.35 -7.37 21.79
CA VAL A 36 9.02 -6.91 20.58
C VAL A 36 8.06 -7.18 19.43
N ARG A 37 6.82 -6.69 19.55
CA ARG A 37 6.11 -6.31 18.33
C ARG A 37 6.89 -5.12 17.82
N LYS A 38 7.65 -5.32 16.72
CA LYS A 38 8.25 -4.21 15.99
C LYS A 38 7.14 -3.19 15.77
N GLN A 39 7.31 -1.99 16.32
CA GLN A 39 6.34 -0.93 16.15
C GLN A 39 6.27 -0.61 14.66
N LEU A 40 5.15 -0.93 14.03
CA LEU A 40 4.93 -0.65 12.62
C LEU A 40 4.61 0.84 12.50
N VAL A 41 5.49 1.59 11.85
CA VAL A 41 5.28 2.99 11.53
C VAL A 41 4.77 3.04 10.08
N PRO A 42 3.62 3.68 9.80
CA PRO A 42 3.12 3.80 8.43
C PRO A 42 4.08 4.64 7.58
N LEU A 43 4.16 4.32 6.28
CA LEU A 43 4.95 5.11 5.33
C LEU A 43 4.24 6.44 5.03
N LEU A 44 5.02 7.51 4.86
CA LEU A 44 4.54 8.80 4.39
C LEU A 44 4.30 8.80 2.88
N TYR A 45 3.49 9.73 2.40
CA TYR A 45 3.26 9.89 0.97
C TYR A 45 4.58 10.17 0.23
N LYS A 46 4.83 9.44 -0.87
CA LYS A 46 6.08 9.42 -1.65
C LYS A 46 7.32 8.87 -0.92
N GLN A 47 7.17 8.31 0.27
CA GLN A 47 8.25 7.59 0.94
C GLN A 47 8.40 6.18 0.35
N PHE A 48 9.65 5.72 0.21
CA PHE A 48 10.00 4.36 -0.15
C PHE A 48 11.05 3.82 0.82
N VAL A 49 11.03 2.50 1.04
CA VAL A 49 11.92 1.79 1.97
C VAL A 49 12.50 0.58 1.24
N PRO A 50 13.84 0.39 1.25
CA PRO A 50 14.88 1.28 1.78
C PRO A 50 14.94 2.63 1.04
N SER A 51 15.54 3.66 1.63
CA SER A 51 15.65 5.01 1.05
C SER A 51 16.71 5.09 -0.05
N VAL A 52 16.69 4.14 -0.98
CA VAL A 52 17.53 4.06 -2.17
C VAL A 52 16.65 3.78 -3.39
N PRO A 53 17.08 4.12 -4.61
CA PRO A 53 16.29 3.85 -5.81
C PRO A 53 16.01 2.35 -6.00
N GLU A 54 14.85 2.02 -6.55
CA GLU A 54 14.37 0.64 -6.72
C GLU A 54 15.38 -0.28 -7.42
N ARG A 55 15.99 0.21 -8.50
CA ARG A 55 16.89 -0.58 -9.36
C ARG A 55 18.30 -0.79 -8.79
N THR A 56 18.54 -0.41 -7.54
CA THR A 56 19.83 -0.60 -6.86
C THR A 56 19.93 -1.96 -6.19
N LEU A 57 21.15 -2.47 -6.00
CA LEU A 57 21.41 -3.77 -5.35
C LEU A 57 20.92 -3.85 -3.90
N GLY A 58 20.77 -2.70 -3.22
CA GLY A 58 20.23 -2.63 -1.87
C GLY A 58 18.70 -2.72 -1.79
N ALA A 59 18.00 -2.68 -2.93
CA ALA A 59 16.55 -2.75 -3.04
C ALA A 59 16.12 -3.94 -3.92
N SER A 60 15.59 -3.68 -5.12
CA SER A 60 15.06 -4.71 -6.04
C SER A 60 16.10 -5.21 -7.05
N GLY A 61 17.23 -4.51 -7.21
CA GLY A 61 18.27 -4.84 -8.18
C GLY A 61 17.99 -4.34 -9.60
N PRO A 62 18.96 -4.49 -10.53
CA PRO A 62 18.81 -4.02 -11.90
C PRO A 62 17.70 -4.78 -12.64
N ALA A 63 16.88 -4.07 -13.42
CA ALA A 63 15.85 -4.71 -14.23
C ALA A 63 16.49 -5.52 -15.37
N GLU A 64 16.11 -6.79 -15.47
CA GLU A 64 16.69 -7.75 -16.43
C GLU A 64 16.16 -7.58 -17.86
N GLY A 65 15.06 -6.85 -18.04
CA GLY A 65 14.40 -6.60 -19.31
C GLY A 65 12.92 -6.93 -19.28
N ARG A 66 12.19 -6.52 -20.33
CA ARG A 66 10.75 -6.76 -20.45
C ARG A 66 10.48 -8.24 -20.74
N VAL A 67 9.56 -8.84 -19.98
CA VAL A 67 9.06 -10.20 -20.23
C VAL A 67 7.81 -10.09 -21.09
N ALA A 68 7.89 -10.53 -22.34
CA ALA A 68 6.75 -10.59 -23.26
C ALA A 68 6.03 -11.95 -23.17
N ARG A 69 4.72 -11.99 -23.49
CA ARG A 69 3.95 -13.25 -23.52
C ARG A 69 4.63 -14.26 -24.46
N GLY A 70 4.85 -15.48 -23.97
CA GLY A 70 5.49 -16.56 -24.74
C GLY A 70 7.02 -16.51 -24.85
N SER A 71 7.69 -15.52 -24.24
CA SER A 71 9.16 -15.51 -24.14
C SER A 71 9.68 -16.60 -23.18
N GLU A 72 10.97 -16.96 -23.25
CA GLU A 72 11.55 -17.96 -22.34
C GLU A 72 11.39 -17.55 -20.86
N ARG A 73 11.60 -16.26 -20.56
CA ARG A 73 11.42 -15.68 -19.22
C ARG A 73 9.97 -15.64 -18.76
N PHE A 74 9.01 -15.74 -19.67
CA PHE A 74 7.59 -15.81 -19.31
C PHE A 74 7.28 -17.13 -18.59
N ARG A 75 8.07 -18.18 -18.84
CA ARG A 75 7.91 -19.50 -18.20
C ARG A 75 8.22 -19.47 -16.71
N ASP A 76 8.98 -18.46 -16.27
CA ASP A 76 9.33 -18.27 -14.85
C ASP A 76 8.22 -17.54 -14.08
N LEU A 77 7.24 -16.96 -14.78
CA LEU A 77 6.08 -16.34 -14.16
C LEU A 77 5.05 -17.41 -13.81
N VAL A 78 4.62 -17.39 -12.55
CA VAL A 78 3.67 -18.35 -12.00
C VAL A 78 2.39 -17.59 -11.63
N PRO A 79 1.21 -18.11 -12.01
CA PRO A 79 -0.06 -17.49 -11.62
C PRO A 79 -0.34 -17.70 -10.12
N ASN A 80 -0.84 -16.65 -9.47
CA ASN A 80 -1.28 -16.69 -8.07
C ASN A 80 -2.82 -16.78 -7.97
N TYR A 81 -3.32 -17.86 -7.39
CA TYR A 81 -4.75 -18.14 -7.17
C TYR A 81 -5.13 -18.17 -5.68
N ASN A 82 -4.40 -17.45 -4.84
CA ASN A 82 -4.72 -17.35 -3.42
C ASN A 82 -6.12 -16.72 -3.20
N PRO A 83 -7.06 -17.40 -2.51
CA PRO A 83 -8.43 -16.89 -2.27
C PRO A 83 -8.48 -15.68 -1.33
N ASP A 84 -7.41 -15.43 -0.58
CA ASP A 84 -7.31 -14.31 0.35
C ASP A 84 -6.94 -12.99 -0.35
N ILE A 85 -6.64 -13.05 -1.64
CA ILE A 85 -6.26 -11.90 -2.47
C ILE A 85 -7.35 -11.63 -3.50
N ILE A 86 -7.78 -10.37 -3.56
CA ILE A 86 -8.70 -9.87 -4.59
C ILE A 86 -7.86 -9.30 -5.73
N PHE A 87 -7.90 -9.94 -6.90
CA PHE A 87 -7.30 -9.41 -8.12
C PHE A 87 -8.34 -8.59 -8.89
N LYS A 88 -7.96 -7.41 -9.39
CA LYS A 88 -8.86 -6.52 -10.13
C LYS A 88 -9.09 -7.06 -11.54
N ASP A 89 -8.02 -7.41 -12.26
CA ASP A 89 -8.06 -8.07 -13.59
C ASP A 89 -9.03 -7.37 -14.56
N GLU A 90 -8.93 -6.05 -14.69
CA GLU A 90 -9.80 -5.28 -15.59
C GLU A 90 -9.61 -5.64 -17.07
N GLU A 91 -8.42 -6.14 -17.43
CA GLU A 91 -8.08 -6.60 -18.77
C GLU A 91 -8.77 -7.93 -19.12
N ASN A 92 -9.31 -8.64 -18.11
CA ASN A 92 -9.83 -10.01 -18.24
C ASN A 92 -8.81 -10.98 -18.87
N SER A 93 -7.52 -10.70 -18.73
CA SER A 93 -6.42 -11.46 -19.32
C SER A 93 -5.74 -12.38 -18.30
N GLY A 94 -6.01 -12.16 -17.00
CA GLY A 94 -5.34 -12.81 -15.89
C GLY A 94 -3.89 -12.34 -15.67
N ALA A 95 -3.46 -11.26 -16.33
CA ALA A 95 -2.08 -10.77 -16.27
C ALA A 95 -1.69 -10.32 -14.85
N ASP A 96 -2.62 -9.70 -14.12
CA ASP A 96 -2.52 -9.34 -12.70
C ASP A 96 -2.09 -10.49 -11.77
N ARG A 97 -2.39 -11.73 -12.17
CA ARG A 97 -2.09 -12.93 -11.37
C ARG A 97 -0.69 -13.45 -11.60
N LEU A 98 -0.07 -13.08 -12.73
CA LEU A 98 1.24 -13.57 -13.11
C LEU A 98 2.33 -12.78 -12.38
N MET A 99 3.21 -13.51 -11.70
CA MET A 99 4.31 -12.92 -10.94
C MET A 99 5.44 -13.92 -10.76
N THR A 100 6.64 -13.46 -10.37
CA THR A 100 7.74 -14.37 -10.03
C THR A 100 7.46 -15.15 -8.75
N GLU A 101 8.09 -16.30 -8.55
CA GLU A 101 7.88 -17.10 -7.33
C GLU A 101 8.23 -16.32 -6.05
N ARG A 102 9.30 -15.52 -6.09
CA ARG A 102 9.67 -14.62 -4.98
C ARG A 102 8.59 -13.58 -4.71
N CYS A 103 7.95 -13.03 -5.75
CA CYS A 103 6.86 -12.07 -5.57
C CYS A 103 5.65 -12.75 -4.93
N LYS A 104 5.26 -13.91 -5.44
CA LYS A 104 4.15 -14.72 -4.91
C LYS A 104 4.31 -15.03 -3.42
N GLU A 105 5.50 -15.45 -2.97
CA GLU A 105 5.76 -15.69 -1.55
C GLU A 105 5.54 -14.43 -0.69
N ARG A 106 6.03 -13.27 -1.15
CA ARG A 106 5.92 -12.00 -0.41
C ARG A 106 4.50 -11.47 -0.38
N VAL A 107 3.77 -11.57 -1.49
CA VAL A 107 2.37 -11.14 -1.59
C VAL A 107 1.47 -12.04 -0.73
N ASN A 108 1.70 -13.36 -0.71
CA ASN A 108 0.95 -14.28 0.15
C ASN A 108 1.21 -13.99 1.64
N ALA A 109 2.46 -13.72 2.03
CA ALA A 109 2.77 -13.31 3.39
C ALA A 109 2.12 -11.97 3.76
N LEU A 110 2.07 -11.02 2.82
CA LEU A 110 1.39 -9.73 3.01
C LEU A 110 -0.12 -9.91 3.18
N ALA A 111 -0.76 -10.79 2.41
CA ALA A 111 -2.18 -11.07 2.52
C ALA A 111 -2.55 -11.55 3.94
N ILE A 112 -1.78 -12.48 4.49
CA ILE A 112 -1.93 -12.95 5.88
C ILE A 112 -1.74 -11.80 6.86
N ALA A 113 -0.73 -10.94 6.66
CA ALA A 113 -0.48 -9.80 7.54
C ALA A 113 -1.63 -8.78 7.52
N VAL A 114 -2.22 -8.52 6.34
CA VAL A 114 -3.38 -7.62 6.18
C VAL A 114 -4.59 -8.16 6.94
N MET A 115 -4.92 -9.44 6.77
CA MET A 115 -6.05 -10.07 7.46
C MET A 115 -5.89 -10.07 8.99
N ASN A 116 -4.66 -10.27 9.47
CA ASN A 116 -4.33 -10.22 10.89
C ASN A 116 -4.37 -8.80 11.47
N MET A 117 -4.06 -7.79 10.66
CA MET A 117 -4.08 -6.39 11.07
C MET A 117 -5.51 -5.82 11.06
N TRP A 118 -6.30 -6.15 10.04
CA TRP A 118 -7.65 -5.66 9.83
C TRP A 118 -8.62 -6.82 9.58
N PRO A 119 -9.36 -7.27 10.61
CA PRO A 119 -10.33 -8.36 10.48
C PRO A 119 -11.39 -8.05 9.41
N GLY A 120 -11.63 -8.99 8.50
CA GLY A 120 -12.59 -8.84 7.40
C GLY A 120 -12.08 -8.08 6.17
N VAL A 121 -10.86 -7.54 6.22
CA VAL A 121 -10.21 -6.88 5.06
C VAL A 121 -9.28 -7.87 4.36
N ARG A 122 -9.27 -7.83 3.02
CA ARG A 122 -8.40 -8.63 2.17
C ARG A 122 -7.45 -7.75 1.37
N LEU A 123 -6.29 -8.30 1.03
CA LEU A 123 -5.34 -7.65 0.12
C LEU A 123 -5.96 -7.55 -1.27
N ARG A 124 -5.83 -6.39 -1.92
CA ARG A 124 -6.26 -6.17 -3.30
C ARG A 124 -5.06 -5.85 -4.17
N VAL A 125 -4.89 -6.62 -5.24
CA VAL A 125 -3.91 -6.35 -6.30
C VAL A 125 -4.67 -5.68 -7.45
N THR A 126 -4.16 -4.55 -7.92
CA THR A 126 -4.75 -3.80 -9.04
C THR A 126 -3.91 -3.82 -10.30
N GLU A 127 -2.63 -4.15 -10.17
CA GLU A 127 -1.65 -4.18 -11.26
C GLU A 127 -0.63 -5.26 -10.90
N GLY A 128 -0.37 -6.18 -11.83
CA GLY A 128 0.62 -7.25 -11.69
C GLY A 128 1.66 -7.24 -12.80
N TRP A 129 1.78 -8.37 -13.51
CA TRP A 129 2.55 -8.38 -14.75
C TRP A 129 1.73 -7.75 -15.87
N ASP A 130 2.37 -6.88 -16.65
CA ASP A 130 1.71 -6.09 -17.68
C ASP A 130 2.25 -6.41 -19.08
N GLU A 131 1.33 -6.78 -19.98
CA GLU A 131 1.57 -7.08 -21.40
C GLU A 131 1.47 -5.86 -22.29
N ASP A 132 0.70 -4.90 -21.81
CA ASP A 132 0.16 -3.75 -22.49
C ASP A 132 0.62 -2.51 -21.73
N ALA A 133 1.92 -2.48 -21.45
CA ALA A 133 2.66 -1.24 -21.23
C ALA A 133 2.62 -0.42 -22.53
N VAL A 134 1.41 -0.01 -22.91
CA VAL A 134 1.04 0.87 -23.99
C VAL A 134 1.59 2.20 -23.55
N LEU A 135 2.82 2.44 -24.00
CA LEU A 135 3.34 3.77 -24.24
C LEU A 135 3.54 4.66 -23.01
N GLU A 136 4.33 4.21 -22.04
CA GLU A 136 5.11 5.14 -21.20
C GLU A 136 6.18 5.94 -22.00
N SER A 137 6.19 5.83 -23.34
CA SER A 137 6.99 6.74 -24.14
C SER A 137 6.32 8.12 -24.13
N HIS A 138 6.85 8.99 -23.28
CA HIS A 138 6.74 10.44 -23.37
C HIS A 138 6.85 10.93 -24.83
N GLN A 139 7.52 10.17 -25.70
CA GLN A 139 7.60 10.39 -27.15
C GLN A 139 6.25 10.49 -27.88
N TRP A 140 5.22 9.69 -27.56
CA TRP A 140 3.92 9.82 -28.25
C TRP A 140 3.18 11.07 -27.80
N ALA A 141 3.26 11.43 -26.51
CA ALA A 141 2.77 12.72 -26.05
C ALA A 141 3.51 13.86 -26.77
N HIS A 142 4.85 13.82 -26.83
CA HIS A 142 5.61 14.83 -27.56
C HIS A 142 5.28 14.87 -29.06
N ARG A 143 5.04 13.72 -29.72
CA ARG A 143 4.64 13.64 -31.13
C ARG A 143 3.21 14.12 -31.36
N ALA A 144 2.26 13.82 -30.48
CA ALA A 144 0.89 14.32 -30.55
C ALA A 144 0.83 15.85 -30.37
N PHE A 145 1.69 16.41 -29.52
CA PHE A 145 1.78 17.85 -29.30
C PHE A 145 2.80 18.56 -30.21
N ALA A 146 3.59 17.85 -31.02
CA ALA A 146 4.58 18.45 -31.92
C ALA A 146 3.94 19.34 -33.01
N PRO A 147 2.84 18.96 -33.68
CA PRO A 147 2.15 19.81 -34.64
C PRO A 147 1.67 21.14 -34.03
N LEU A 148 1.10 21.08 -32.81
CA LEU A 148 0.65 22.27 -32.07
C LEU A 148 1.81 23.18 -31.67
N ARG A 149 2.93 22.60 -31.21
CA ARG A 149 4.15 23.36 -30.89
C ARG A 149 4.76 24.01 -32.13
N LEU A 150 4.75 23.32 -33.27
CA LEU A 150 5.23 23.86 -34.54
C LEU A 150 4.33 25.01 -35.02
N LEU A 151 3.01 24.89 -34.91
CA LEU A 151 2.07 25.95 -35.27
C LEU A 151 2.27 27.20 -34.40
N HIS A 152 2.50 27.03 -33.10
CA HIS A 152 2.78 28.14 -32.18
C HIS A 152 4.14 28.79 -32.45
N ALA A 153 5.16 28.00 -32.80
CA ALA A 153 6.47 28.49 -33.20
C ALA A 153 6.43 29.26 -34.53
N LEU A 154 5.66 28.78 -35.51
CA LEU A 154 5.41 29.48 -36.78
C LEU A 154 4.60 30.76 -36.59
N GLY A 155 3.61 30.74 -35.69
CA GLY A 155 2.84 31.93 -35.32
C GLY A 155 3.69 33.03 -34.68
N ALA A 156 4.78 32.67 -34.00
CA ALA A 156 5.74 33.63 -33.43
C ALA A 156 6.70 34.25 -34.47
N LEU A 157 6.83 33.66 -35.67
CA LEU A 157 7.66 34.18 -36.76
C LEU A 157 6.93 35.21 -37.65
N LEU A 158 5.61 35.36 -37.51
CA LEU A 158 4.84 36.36 -38.24
C LEU A 158 5.05 37.75 -37.61
N PRO A 159 5.35 38.79 -38.42
CA PRO A 159 5.54 40.14 -37.91
C PRO A 159 4.19 40.67 -37.39
N GLY A 160 4.09 40.80 -36.06
CA GLY A 160 2.83 41.05 -35.35
C GLY A 160 2.56 40.05 -34.21
N GLY A 161 3.45 39.07 -34.00
CA GLY A 161 3.40 38.13 -32.88
C GLY A 161 3.15 38.83 -31.55
N ALA A 162 1.94 38.67 -31.05
CA ALA A 162 1.40 39.41 -29.91
C ALA A 162 2.30 39.26 -28.68
N VAL A 163 2.97 40.37 -28.33
CA VAL A 163 3.38 40.64 -26.95
C VAL A 163 2.12 40.52 -26.09
N GLN A 164 2.09 39.55 -25.18
CA GLN A 164 0.95 39.34 -24.28
C GLN A 164 0.94 40.43 -23.20
N PRO A 165 -0.08 41.30 -23.13
CA PRO A 165 -0.45 41.91 -21.87
C PRO A 165 -1.26 40.87 -21.09
N THR A 166 -0.91 40.68 -19.83
CA THR A 166 -1.68 39.95 -18.81
C THR A 166 -3.19 40.14 -18.98
N GLY A 167 -3.87 39.11 -19.51
CA GLY A 167 -5.32 39.11 -19.72
C GLY A 167 -5.74 38.12 -20.80
N MET A 168 -6.29 36.98 -20.36
CA MET A 168 -6.99 35.91 -21.11
C MET A 168 -6.63 35.76 -22.61
N HIS A 169 -5.93 34.65 -22.90
CA HIS A 169 -5.50 34.23 -24.24
C HIS A 169 -6.64 34.33 -25.28
N TRP A 170 -6.35 34.86 -26.47
CA TRP A 170 -7.29 34.97 -27.60
C TRP A 170 -8.01 33.65 -27.91
N TYR A 171 -7.33 32.53 -27.65
CA TYR A 171 -7.82 31.17 -27.83
C TYR A 171 -9.05 30.87 -26.96
N SER A 172 -9.07 31.35 -25.73
CA SER A 172 -10.23 31.21 -24.85
C SER A 172 -11.45 31.95 -25.40
N ARG A 173 -11.26 33.18 -25.92
CA ARG A 173 -12.35 33.97 -26.53
C ARG A 173 -12.87 33.33 -27.82
N PHE A 174 -11.98 32.73 -28.62
CA PHE A 174 -12.38 32.02 -29.83
C PHE A 174 -13.21 30.77 -29.50
N LEU A 175 -12.77 29.98 -28.52
CA LEU A 175 -13.52 28.80 -28.09
C LEU A 175 -14.89 29.15 -27.50
N TYR A 176 -15.01 30.24 -26.74
CA TYR A 176 -16.30 30.71 -26.23
C TYR A 176 -17.27 31.09 -27.36
N ARG A 177 -16.81 31.84 -28.38
CA ARG A 177 -17.66 32.19 -29.53
C ARG A 177 -18.08 30.97 -30.33
N LEU A 178 -17.17 30.02 -30.53
CA LEU A 178 -17.45 28.81 -31.30
C LEU A 178 -18.43 27.90 -30.55
N ALA A 179 -18.33 27.83 -29.21
CA ALA A 179 -19.31 27.12 -28.38
C ALA A 179 -20.68 27.80 -28.39
N GLU A 180 -20.72 29.14 -28.43
CA GLU A 180 -21.96 29.92 -28.51
C GLU A 180 -22.67 29.76 -29.86
N GLU A 181 -21.93 29.62 -30.97
CA GLU A 181 -22.48 29.36 -32.31
C GLU A 181 -22.91 27.89 -32.55
N LEU A 182 -22.39 26.93 -31.77
CA LEU A 182 -22.71 25.50 -31.92
C LEU A 182 -23.79 25.01 -30.96
N LEU A 183 -24.02 25.72 -29.85
CA LEU A 183 -24.97 25.34 -28.79
C LEU A 183 -26.13 26.33 -28.62
N GLY A 184 -26.14 27.43 -29.37
CA GLY A 184 -27.28 28.36 -29.53
C GLY A 184 -27.92 28.21 -30.90
#